data_AF-F9FS91-F1
#
_entry.id   AF-F9FS91-F1
#
_cell.length_a   1.000
_cell.length_b   1.000
_cell.length_c   1.000
_cell.angle_alpha   90.00
_cell.angle_beta   90.00
_cell.angle_gamma   90.00
#
_symmetry.space_group_name_H-M   'P 1'
#
loop_
_entity.id
_entity.type
_entity.pdbx_description
1 polymer ?
#
loop_
_entity_poly.entity_id
_entity_poly.type
_entity_poly.pdbx_seq_one_letter_code
_entity_poly.pdbx_strand_id
1 'polypeptide(L)'
;MARYSIPTKARLPSSLRVDASNPAVVKSLNRLSRESLISLALDWLDDESLPNSIPYIERRDEDDDEENDDLYPPCQTIDELQQLYFDMQQQKGSKRDVVSRIVEGDWRLGLTLFQLAMADMAYFEQNPTSQKWSAYQILPLKQPSQDAGEDQ
;
A
#
# COMPACT_ATOMS: atom_id res chain seq x y z
N MET A 1 -15.16 13.50 16.03
CA MET A 1 -15.63 12.52 17.04
C MET A 1 -14.56 11.44 17.19
N ALA A 2 -14.13 11.13 18.42
CA ALA A 2 -13.15 10.06 18.65
C ALA A 2 -13.79 8.71 18.32
N ARG A 3 -13.20 7.96 17.38
CA ARG A 3 -13.63 6.60 17.06
C ARG A 3 -13.17 5.66 18.16
N TYR A 4 -14.09 5.14 18.97
CA TYR A 4 -13.81 4.08 19.92
C TYR A 4 -13.48 2.80 19.14
N SER A 5 -12.27 2.27 19.30
CA SER A 5 -11.91 0.94 18.80
C SER A 5 -12.10 -0.09 19.92
N ILE A 6 -12.72 -1.22 19.58
CA ILE A 6 -12.80 -2.37 20.49
C ILE A 6 -11.57 -3.23 20.22
N PRO A 7 -10.69 -3.47 21.21
CA PRO A 7 -9.55 -4.37 21.04
C PRO A 7 -10.04 -5.76 20.60
N THR A 8 -9.57 -6.22 19.45
CA THR A 8 -9.91 -7.53 18.90
C THR A 8 -8.66 -8.36 18.64
N LYS A 9 -8.77 -9.68 18.79
CA LYS A 9 -7.75 -10.66 18.36
C LYS A 9 -7.91 -11.05 16.89
N ALA A 10 -8.92 -10.50 16.21
CA ALA A 10 -9.14 -10.75 14.80
C ALA A 10 -7.99 -10.18 13.95
N ARG A 11 -7.74 -10.83 12.81
CA ARG A 11 -6.79 -10.32 11.82
C ARG A 11 -7.25 -8.96 11.32
N LEU A 12 -6.32 -8.03 11.13
CA LEU A 12 -6.64 -6.76 10.49
C LEU A 12 -6.99 -7.01 9.01
N PRO A 13 -8.05 -6.40 8.48
CA PRO A 13 -8.39 -6.54 7.08
C PRO A 13 -7.36 -5.82 6.20
N SER A 14 -7.03 -6.41 5.06
CA SER A 14 -6.09 -5.83 4.07
C SER A 14 -6.51 -4.44 3.59
N SER A 15 -7.81 -4.17 3.55
CA SER A 15 -8.41 -2.89 3.16
C SER A 15 -8.37 -1.81 4.26
N LEU A 16 -7.88 -2.11 5.46
CA LEU A 16 -7.74 -1.12 6.53
C LEU A 16 -6.78 -0.01 6.08
N ARG A 17 -7.25 1.24 6.10
CA ARG A 17 -6.45 2.41 5.71
C ARG A 17 -5.70 3.03 6.88
N VAL A 18 -4.46 3.38 6.61
CA VAL A 18 -3.64 4.26 7.43
C VAL A 18 -3.67 5.64 6.78
N ASP A 19 -3.84 6.68 7.59
CA ASP A 19 -3.86 8.07 7.13
C ASP A 19 -2.62 8.41 6.28
N ALA A 20 -2.82 9.09 5.16
CA ALA A 20 -1.76 9.40 4.21
C ALA A 20 -0.67 10.33 4.81
N SER A 21 -1.04 11.17 5.79
CA SER A 21 -0.11 12.04 6.51
C SER A 21 0.69 11.31 7.59
N ASN A 22 0.39 10.03 7.85
CA ASN A 22 1.10 9.26 8.86
C ASN A 22 2.60 9.16 8.50
N PRO A 23 3.52 9.56 9.40
CA PRO A 23 4.95 9.53 9.12
C PRO A 23 5.49 8.16 8.70
N ALA A 24 4.87 7.06 9.15
CA ALA A 24 5.26 5.71 8.74
C ALA A 24 4.91 5.41 7.27
N VAL A 25 3.79 5.94 6.76
CA VAL A 25 3.40 5.83 5.35
C VAL A 25 4.39 6.59 4.48
N VAL A 26 4.62 7.87 4.81
CA VAL A 26 5.55 8.75 4.11
C VAL A 26 6.97 8.18 4.13
N LYS A 27 7.42 7.65 5.27
CA LYS A 27 8.74 6.99 5.38
C LYS A 27 8.82 5.71 4.55
N SER A 28 7.74 4.96 4.41
CA SER A 28 7.72 3.73 3.60
C SER A 28 7.89 4.03 2.11
N LEU A 29 7.15 5.01 1.60
CA LEU A 29 7.28 5.43 0.20
C LEU A 29 8.64 6.09 -0.09
N ASN A 30 9.14 6.93 0.82
CA ASN A 30 10.42 7.63 0.60
C ASN A 30 11.65 6.72 0.52
N ARG A 31 11.56 5.48 1.00
CA ARG A 31 12.63 4.47 0.92
C ARG A 31 12.77 3.87 -0.49
N LEU A 32 11.75 4.00 -1.34
CA LEU A 32 11.75 3.47 -2.71
C LEU A 32 12.42 4.47 -3.67
N SER A 33 12.92 3.95 -4.81
CA SER A 33 13.31 4.79 -5.95
C SER A 33 12.09 5.45 -6.60
N ARG A 34 12.31 6.44 -7.47
CA ARG A 34 11.23 7.07 -8.23
C ARG A 34 10.55 6.05 -9.15
N GLU A 35 11.36 5.26 -9.85
CA GLU A 35 10.92 4.25 -10.80
C GLU A 35 10.04 3.22 -10.09
N SER A 36 10.48 2.74 -8.92
CA SER A 36 9.73 1.76 -8.15
C SER A 36 8.46 2.33 -7.52
N LEU A 37 8.39 3.63 -7.20
CA LEU A 37 7.14 4.25 -6.76
C LEU A 37 6.10 4.29 -7.88
N ILE A 38 6.53 4.60 -9.12
CA ILE A 38 5.65 4.63 -10.28
C ILE A 38 5.17 3.21 -10.61
N SER A 39 6.09 2.24 -10.66
CA SER A 39 5.73 0.83 -10.84
C SER A 39 4.75 0.34 -9.76
N LEU A 40 5.03 0.64 -8.49
CA LEU A 40 4.15 0.26 -7.38
C LEU A 40 2.75 0.88 -7.49
N ALA A 41 2.66 2.14 -7.93
CA ALA A 41 1.38 2.79 -8.16
C ALA A 41 0.60 2.13 -9.31
N LEU A 42 1.29 1.70 -10.37
CA LEU A 42 0.67 0.93 -11.47
C LEU A 42 0.22 -0.46 -10.98
N ASP A 43 1.04 -1.17 -10.21
CA ASP A 43 0.67 -2.48 -9.64
C ASP A 43 -0.56 -2.39 -8.71
N TRP A 44 -0.77 -1.23 -8.06
CA TRP A 44 -1.98 -0.95 -7.29
C TRP A 44 -3.22 -0.71 -8.15
N LEU A 45 -3.05 -0.29 -9.40
CA LEU A 45 -4.14 -0.02 -10.33
C LEU A 45 -4.50 -1.25 -11.17
N ASP A 46 -3.73 -2.34 -11.07
CA ASP A 46 -4.07 -3.63 -11.69
C ASP A 46 -5.33 -4.26 -11.08
N ASP A 47 -6.10 -4.97 -11.89
CA ASP A 47 -7.40 -5.56 -11.53
C ASP A 47 -7.36 -6.44 -10.28
N GLU A 48 -6.26 -7.18 -10.07
CA GLU A 48 -6.10 -8.06 -8.90
C GLU A 48 -5.91 -7.28 -7.59
N SER A 49 -5.19 -6.17 -7.67
CA SER A 49 -4.83 -5.33 -6.53
C SER A 49 -5.93 -4.32 -6.20
N LEU A 50 -6.58 -3.78 -7.23
CA LEU A 50 -7.51 -2.65 -7.17
C LEU A 50 -8.55 -2.73 -6.04
N PRO A 51 -9.18 -3.90 -5.73
CA PRO A 51 -10.12 -4.00 -4.61
C PRO A 51 -9.53 -3.60 -3.25
N ASN A 52 -8.21 -3.73 -3.08
CA ASN A 52 -7.48 -3.36 -1.87
C ASN A 52 -6.68 -2.06 -2.02
N SER A 53 -6.76 -1.36 -3.15
CA SER A 53 -5.96 -0.17 -3.44
C SER A 53 -6.75 0.92 -4.16
N ILE A 54 -8.07 0.93 -3.99
CA ILE A 54 -9.00 1.87 -4.64
C ILE A 54 -8.52 3.33 -4.44
N PRO A 55 -8.12 4.03 -5.52
CA PRO A 55 -7.71 5.43 -5.47
C PRO A 55 -8.93 6.35 -5.28
N TYR A 56 -8.65 7.61 -4.98
CA TYR A 56 -9.63 8.69 -5.00
C TYR A 56 -9.89 9.09 -6.46
N ILE A 57 -11.08 8.74 -6.95
CA ILE A 57 -11.59 9.11 -8.28
C ILE A 57 -12.76 10.05 -8.05
N GLU A 58 -12.72 11.21 -8.68
CA GLU A 58 -13.83 12.16 -8.62
C GLU A 58 -14.98 11.65 -9.47
N ARG A 59 -16.18 11.66 -8.89
CA ARG A 59 -17.41 11.47 -9.64
C ARG A 59 -18.00 12.86 -9.78
N ARG A 60 -17.83 13.46 -10.96
CA ARG A 60 -18.54 14.71 -11.26
C ARG A 60 -20.04 14.44 -11.24
N ASP A 61 -20.72 15.01 -10.26
CA ASP A 61 -22.15 15.28 -10.39
C ASP A 61 -22.28 16.54 -11.27
N GLU A 62 -23.23 16.55 -12.21
CA GLU A 62 -23.38 17.60 -13.25
C GLU A 62 -23.63 19.02 -12.70
N ASP A 63 -23.80 19.18 -11.39
CA ASP A 63 -24.20 20.42 -10.73
C ASP A 63 -23.09 21.12 -9.92
N ASP A 64 -21.89 20.54 -9.81
CA ASP A 64 -20.77 21.10 -9.01
C ASP A 64 -19.68 21.70 -9.93
N ASP A 65 -19.97 22.86 -10.51
CA ASP A 65 -19.04 23.70 -11.28
C ASP A 65 -18.09 24.52 -10.35
N GLU A 66 -17.73 23.98 -9.18
CA GLU A 66 -16.66 24.59 -8.38
C GLU A 66 -15.31 24.22 -9.00
N GLU A 67 -14.57 25.23 -9.51
CA GLU A 67 -13.17 25.09 -9.91
C GLU A 67 -12.35 24.56 -8.72
N ASN A 68 -12.12 23.26 -8.70
CA ASN A 68 -11.33 22.61 -7.68
C ASN A 68 -9.84 22.99 -7.87
N ASP A 69 -9.35 23.95 -7.07
CA ASP A 69 -7.95 24.42 -7.01
C ASP A 69 -7.01 23.40 -6.32
N ASP A 70 -7.36 22.11 -6.41
CA ASP A 70 -6.53 21.01 -5.92
C ASP A 70 -5.20 20.97 -6.69
N LEU A 71 -4.08 21.02 -5.96
CA LEU A 71 -2.73 20.88 -6.53
C LEU A 71 -2.57 19.58 -7.34
N TYR A 72 -3.29 18.54 -6.95
CA TYR A 72 -3.34 17.24 -7.62
C TYR A 72 -4.80 16.91 -7.96
N PRO A 73 -5.30 17.39 -9.11
CA PRO A 73 -6.67 17.12 -9.50
C PRO A 73 -6.88 15.61 -9.67
N PRO A 74 -8.00 15.06 -9.16
CA PRO A 74 -8.32 13.65 -9.29
C PRO A 74 -8.64 13.29 -10.74
N CYS A 75 -8.26 12.09 -11.14
CA CYS A 75 -8.72 11.50 -12.40
C CYS A 75 -10.21 11.11 -12.29
N GLN A 76 -10.89 10.99 -13.44
CA GLN A 76 -12.29 10.58 -13.51
C GLN A 76 -12.44 9.06 -13.68
N THR A 77 -11.39 8.39 -14.15
CA THR A 77 -11.37 6.94 -14.35
C THR A 77 -10.05 6.32 -13.89
N ILE A 78 -10.05 4.99 -13.69
CA ILE A 78 -8.83 4.22 -13.37
C ILE A 78 -7.87 4.25 -14.56
N ASP A 79 -8.38 4.14 -15.80
CA ASP A 79 -7.58 4.15 -17.03
C ASP A 79 -6.84 5.49 -17.20
N GLU A 80 -7.50 6.61 -16.93
CA GLU A 80 -6.86 7.93 -16.92
C GLU A 80 -5.73 8.01 -15.90
N LEU A 81 -5.95 7.44 -14.71
CA LEU A 81 -4.94 7.42 -13.65
C LEU A 81 -3.75 6.52 -14.01
N GLN A 82 -4.00 5.36 -14.61
CA GLN A 82 -2.94 4.50 -15.14
C GLN A 82 -2.12 5.23 -16.20
N GLN A 83 -2.79 5.88 -17.16
CA GLN A 83 -2.11 6.66 -18.20
C GLN A 83 -1.26 7.79 -17.60
N LEU A 84 -1.75 8.47 -16.56
CA LEU A 84 -0.99 9.48 -15.84
C LEU A 84 0.32 8.92 -15.25
N TYR A 85 0.29 7.75 -14.62
CA TYR A 85 1.51 7.12 -14.10
C TYR A 85 2.45 6.61 -15.20
N PHE A 86 1.93 6.10 -16.33
CA PHE A 86 2.75 5.79 -17.50
C PHE A 86 3.45 7.02 -18.08
N ASP A 87 2.73 8.14 -18.19
CA ASP A 87 3.30 9.41 -18.66
C ASP A 87 4.38 9.91 -17.70
N MET A 88 4.13 9.81 -16.38
CA MET A 88 5.13 10.12 -15.36
C MET A 88 6.36 9.22 -15.49
N GLN A 89 6.21 7.94 -15.85
CA GLN A 89 7.35 7.04 -16.05
C GLN A 89 8.30 7.57 -17.15
N GLN A 90 7.72 8.08 -18.24
CA GLN A 90 8.46 8.56 -19.41
C GLN A 90 9.04 9.97 -19.23
N GLN A 91 8.38 10.81 -18.44
CA GLN A 91 8.82 12.16 -18.16
C GLN A 91 9.94 12.17 -17.10
N LYS A 92 10.77 13.22 -17.11
CA LYS A 92 11.71 13.49 -16.01
C LYS A 92 10.98 14.26 -14.91
N GLY A 93 11.06 13.78 -13.67
CA GLY A 93 10.46 14.43 -12.51
C GLY A 93 11.17 14.03 -11.22
N SER A 94 10.89 14.71 -10.11
CA SER A 94 11.52 14.36 -8.84
C SER A 94 10.77 13.21 -8.15
N LYS A 95 11.49 12.42 -7.35
CA LYS A 95 10.87 11.41 -6.49
C LYS A 95 9.81 12.02 -5.56
N ARG A 96 10.08 13.23 -5.05
CA ARG A 96 9.19 13.93 -4.12
C ARG A 96 7.84 14.21 -4.76
N ASP A 97 7.83 14.61 -6.03
CA ASP A 97 6.58 14.93 -6.72
C ASP A 97 5.71 13.68 -6.91
N VAL A 98 6.34 12.50 -7.14
CA VAL A 98 5.61 11.22 -7.19
C VAL A 98 5.02 10.87 -5.82
N VAL A 99 5.80 11.01 -4.74
CA VAL A 99 5.30 10.74 -3.39
C VAL A 99 4.14 11.68 -3.02
N SER A 100 4.28 12.98 -3.28
CA SER A 100 3.22 13.95 -3.02
C SER A 100 1.97 13.66 -3.87
N ARG A 101 2.12 13.35 -5.16
CA ARG A 101 0.98 12.93 -5.99
C ARG A 101 0.25 11.71 -5.42
N ILE A 102 0.98 10.70 -4.95
CA ILE A 102 0.41 9.49 -4.32
C ILE A 102 -0.37 9.86 -3.04
N VAL A 103 0.24 10.59 -2.11
CA VAL A 103 -0.31 10.78 -0.75
C VAL A 103 -1.25 11.97 -0.61
N GLU A 104 -1.09 13.01 -1.44
CA GLU A 104 -1.93 14.22 -1.42
C GLU A 104 -2.97 14.21 -2.54
N GLY A 105 -2.73 13.46 -3.62
CA GLY A 105 -3.64 13.30 -4.75
C GLY A 105 -4.38 11.97 -4.71
N ASP A 106 -3.81 10.94 -5.30
CA ASP A 106 -4.54 9.75 -5.75
C ASP A 106 -4.96 8.82 -4.61
N TRP A 107 -4.21 8.78 -3.50
CA TRP A 107 -4.56 8.05 -2.29
C TRP A 107 -4.65 8.96 -1.06
N ARG A 108 -5.15 10.20 -1.26
CA ARG A 108 -5.35 11.22 -0.20
C ARG A 108 -6.19 10.74 1.00
N LEU A 109 -7.06 9.75 0.77
CA LEU A 109 -7.89 9.14 1.81
C LEU A 109 -7.15 8.07 2.64
N GLY A 110 -5.85 7.89 2.43
CA GLY A 110 -5.00 6.92 3.12
C GLY A 110 -4.71 5.68 2.29
N LEU A 111 -3.57 5.05 2.61
CA LEU A 111 -3.10 3.81 1.99
C LEU A 111 -3.56 2.61 2.82
N THR A 112 -3.95 1.53 2.15
CA THR A 112 -4.35 0.29 2.83
C THR A 112 -3.15 -0.49 3.38
N LEU A 113 -3.40 -1.37 4.35
CA LEU A 113 -2.36 -2.31 4.83
C LEU A 113 -1.80 -3.19 3.70
N PHE A 114 -2.62 -3.52 2.70
CA PHE A 114 -2.18 -4.20 1.49
C PHE A 114 -1.15 -3.37 0.71
N GLN A 115 -1.45 -2.10 0.43
CA GLN A 115 -0.54 -1.20 -0.29
C GLN A 115 0.78 -1.01 0.48
N LEU A 116 0.73 -0.86 1.81
CA LEU A 116 1.92 -0.75 2.64
C LEU A 116 2.76 -2.02 2.63
N ALA A 117 2.13 -3.21 2.65
CA ALA A 117 2.84 -4.47 2.51
C ALA A 117 3.54 -4.58 1.14
N MET A 118 2.87 -4.18 0.05
CA MET A 118 3.50 -4.13 -1.28
C MET A 118 4.68 -3.16 -1.32
N ALA A 119 4.58 -2.00 -0.68
CA ALA A 119 5.69 -1.04 -0.59
C ALA A 119 6.90 -1.62 0.15
N ASP A 120 6.68 -2.33 1.26
CA ASP A 120 7.75 -3.01 1.98
C ASP A 120 8.37 -4.15 1.13
N MET A 121 7.57 -4.92 0.38
CA MET A 121 8.06 -5.94 -0.55
C MET A 121 8.91 -5.35 -1.67
N ALA A 122 8.44 -4.27 -2.31
CA ALA A 122 9.20 -3.55 -3.33
C ALA A 122 10.55 -3.04 -2.79
N TYR A 123 10.60 -2.61 -1.52
CA TYR A 123 11.84 -2.22 -0.86
C TYR A 123 12.78 -3.43 -0.64
N PHE A 124 12.24 -4.57 -0.20
CA PHE A 124 13.02 -5.81 -0.03
C PHE A 124 13.65 -6.28 -1.33
N GLU A 125 12.92 -6.21 -2.44
CA GLU A 125 13.40 -6.61 -3.78
C GLU A 125 14.54 -5.71 -4.28
N GLN A 126 14.46 -4.40 -4.02
CA GLN A 126 15.54 -3.45 -4.35
C GLN A 126 16.77 -3.63 -3.46
N ASN A 127 16.61 -4.16 -2.25
CA ASN A 127 17.67 -4.21 -1.23
C ASN A 127 17.82 -5.63 -0.66
N PRO A 128 18.24 -6.62 -1.48
CA PRO A 128 18.30 -8.03 -1.07
C PRO A 128 19.24 -8.30 0.11
N THR A 129 20.25 -7.44 0.31
CA THR A 129 21.23 -7.53 1.41
C THR A 129 20.84 -6.74 2.66
N SER A 130 19.68 -6.06 2.68
CA SER A 130 19.24 -5.23 3.81
C SER A 130 18.87 -6.02 5.05
N GLN A 131 18.64 -7.34 4.92
CA GLN A 131 18.17 -8.21 5.99
C GLN A 131 19.15 -9.31 6.34
N LYS A 132 19.06 -9.77 7.60
CA LYS A 132 19.74 -10.96 8.07
C LYS A 132 18.79 -12.15 7.95
N TRP A 133 19.16 -13.12 7.13
CA TRP A 133 18.35 -14.31 6.89
C TRP A 133 18.75 -15.45 7.83
N SER A 134 17.75 -16.21 8.30
CA SER A 134 17.95 -17.45 9.05
C SER A 134 17.22 -18.57 8.34
N ALA A 135 17.85 -19.73 8.23
CA ALA A 135 17.29 -20.91 7.58
C ALA A 135 16.77 -21.89 8.63
N TYR A 136 15.54 -22.36 8.46
CA TYR A 136 14.92 -23.36 9.31
C TYR A 136 14.46 -24.54 8.46
N GLN A 137 14.57 -25.75 9.01
CA GLN A 137 14.03 -26.96 8.40
C GLN A 137 12.66 -27.27 9.01
N ILE A 138 11.66 -27.53 8.15
CA ILE A 138 10.36 -28.02 8.60
C ILE A 138 10.52 -29.51 8.95
N LEU A 139 10.22 -29.86 10.20
CA LEU A 139 10.25 -31.25 10.68
C LEU A 139 8.82 -31.77 10.85
N PRO A 140 8.57 -33.07 10.58
CA PRO A 140 7.29 -33.69 10.92
C PRO A 140 6.97 -33.54 12.40
N LEU A 141 5.71 -33.25 12.71
CA LEU A 141 5.22 -33.20 14.08
C LEU A 141 5.30 -34.61 14.69
N LYS A 142 6.10 -34.79 15.74
CA LYS A 142 6.06 -36.02 16.55
C LYS A 142 4.76 -36.00 17.34
N GLN A 143 3.90 -36.99 17.12
CA GLN A 143 2.75 -37.20 18.00
C GLN A 143 3.27 -37.54 19.41
N PRO A 144 2.65 -37.02 20.48
CA PRO A 144 3.02 -37.39 21.84
C PRO A 144 2.86 -38.91 21.98
N SER A 145 3.94 -39.59 22.39
CA SER A 145 3.92 -41.01 22.70
C SER A 145 2.93 -41.28 23.83
N GLN A 146 2.01 -42.23 23.63
CA GLN A 146 0.98 -42.60 24.60
C GLN A 146 1.55 -43.13 25.93
N ASP A 147 2.84 -43.50 25.97
CA ASP A 147 3.49 -44.12 27.13
C ASP A 147 4.04 -43.13 28.18
N ALA A 148 3.76 -41.83 28.07
CA ALA A 148 4.24 -40.83 29.04
C ALA A 148 3.43 -40.79 30.36
N GLY A 149 2.64 -41.82 30.67
CA GLY A 149 1.68 -41.83 31.78
C GLY A 149 1.64 -43.09 32.65
N GLU A 150 2.47 -44.10 32.41
CA GLU A 150 2.48 -45.35 33.19
C GLU A 150 3.85 -45.58 33.87
N ASP A 151 4.26 -44.67 34.75
CA ASP A 151 5.31 -44.93 35.74
C ASP A 151 4.99 -44.09 37.01
N GLN A 152 4.04 -44.56 37.82
CA GLN A 152 3.86 -44.19 39.23
C GLN A 152 3.59 -45.45 40.07
#